data_AF-A0A8B8A2R2-F1
#
_entry.id   AF-A0A8B8A2R2-F1
#
_cell.length_a   1.000
_cell.length_b   1.000
_cell.length_c   1.000
_cell.angle_alpha   90.00
_cell.angle_beta   90.00
_cell.angle_gamma   90.00
#
_symmetry.space_group_name_H-M   'P 1'
#
loop_
_entity.id
_entity.type
_entity.pdbx_description
1 polymer ?
#
loop_
_entity_poly.entity_id
_entity_poly.type
_entity_poly.pdbx_seq_one_letter_code
_entity_poly.pdbx_strand_id
1 'polypeptide(L)'
;MRDKAGQILPYTYEPEVESDNDEHEIAGVDYDDEGRLNNISWCSCGEYQIMPAVRESLCCKEINQVGQKMDNIEADLNCITEHPGFYSVCLDQWVLETVYFQYRQQYGQGRHNATENQ
;
A
#
# COMPACT_ATOMS: atom_id res chain seq x y z
N MET A 1 -0.90 29.63 -20.34
CA MET A 1 -1.69 30.75 -20.91
C MET A 1 -0.88 32.04 -20.74
N ARG A 2 -0.86 32.95 -21.72
CA ARG A 2 -0.14 34.23 -21.61
C ARG A 2 -1.15 35.36 -21.44
N ASP A 3 -0.84 36.35 -20.63
CA ASP A 3 -1.68 37.54 -20.51
C ASP A 3 -1.57 38.45 -21.75
N LYS A 4 -2.32 39.55 -21.77
CA LYS A 4 -2.30 40.52 -22.87
C LYS A 4 -0.96 41.26 -23.01
N ALA A 5 -0.08 41.18 -22.01
CA ALA A 5 1.29 41.69 -22.07
C ALA A 5 2.31 40.62 -22.54
N GLY A 6 1.83 39.42 -22.89
CA GLY A 6 2.66 38.32 -23.37
C GLY A 6 3.43 37.59 -22.26
N GLN A 7 3.15 37.91 -20.99
CA GLN A 7 3.80 37.31 -19.84
C GLN A 7 3.17 35.95 -19.54
N ILE A 8 4.02 34.96 -19.24
CA ILE A 8 3.54 33.62 -18.89
C ILE A 8 2.86 33.72 -17.53
N LEU A 9 1.55 33.49 -17.50
CA LEU A 9 0.81 33.47 -16.23
C LEU A 9 1.14 32.20 -15.45
N PRO A 10 1.24 32.28 -14.11
CA PRO A 10 1.31 31.11 -13.25
C PRO A 10 0.12 30.19 -13.52
N TYR A 11 0.36 28.89 -13.42
CA TYR A 11 -0.68 27.89 -13.60
C TYR A 11 -1.73 28.03 -12.48
N THR A 12 -2.97 28.35 -12.83
CA THR A 12 -4.09 28.57 -11.87
C THR A 12 -5.15 27.47 -11.97
N TYR A 13 -4.83 26.32 -12.56
CA TYR A 13 -5.76 25.21 -12.70
C TYR A 13 -5.20 23.99 -12.00
N GLU A 14 -5.46 23.82 -10.71
CA GLU A 14 -5.28 22.52 -10.08
C GLU A 14 -6.47 21.64 -10.48
N PRO A 15 -6.26 20.56 -11.26
CA PRO A 15 -7.34 19.60 -11.49
C PRO A 15 -7.72 18.99 -10.14
N GLU A 16 -9.02 18.95 -9.86
CA GLU A 16 -9.56 18.26 -8.71
C GLU A 16 -9.15 16.79 -8.83
N VAL A 17 -8.25 16.35 -7.95
CA VAL A 17 -8.08 14.92 -7.74
C VAL A 17 -9.30 14.49 -6.96
N GLU A 18 -10.14 13.65 -7.58
CA GLU A 18 -11.07 12.88 -6.78
C GLU A 18 -10.23 12.11 -5.78
N SER A 19 -10.45 12.39 -4.50
CA SER A 19 -9.99 11.53 -3.43
C SER A 19 -10.60 10.18 -3.76
N ASP A 20 -9.82 9.26 -4.32
CA ASP A 20 -10.16 7.85 -4.35
C ASP A 20 -10.26 7.43 -2.87
N ASN A 21 -11.42 7.69 -2.29
CA ASN A 21 -11.83 7.22 -0.98
C ASN A 21 -12.21 5.75 -1.15
N ASP A 22 -11.27 4.99 -1.72
CA ASP A 22 -11.28 3.55 -1.79
C ASP A 22 -10.98 3.06 -0.37
N GLU A 23 -11.97 3.21 0.50
CA GLU A 23 -12.08 2.47 1.75
C GLU A 23 -12.22 0.99 1.37
N HIS A 24 -11.10 0.36 0.99
CA HIS A 24 -11.02 -1.06 0.72
C HIS A 24 -11.10 -1.80 2.05
N GLU A 25 -12.33 -1.87 2.59
CA GLU A 25 -12.64 -2.77 3.69
C GLU A 25 -12.37 -4.21 3.24
N ILE A 26 -11.51 -4.89 4.00
CA ILE A 26 -11.26 -6.30 3.77
C ILE A 26 -12.49 -7.07 4.24
N ALA A 27 -13.24 -7.61 3.28
CA ALA A 27 -14.44 -8.38 3.57
C ALA A 27 -14.13 -9.52 4.57
N GLY A 28 -14.81 -9.49 5.72
CA GLY A 28 -14.67 -10.48 6.79
C GLY A 28 -13.75 -10.05 7.95
N VAL A 29 -13.16 -8.86 7.90
CA VAL A 29 -12.42 -8.28 9.03
C VAL A 29 -13.34 -7.35 9.82
N ASP A 30 -13.44 -7.60 11.12
CA ASP A 30 -14.05 -6.66 12.07
C ASP A 30 -12.97 -5.69 12.58
N TYR A 31 -13.05 -4.45 12.08
CA TYR A 31 -12.09 -3.39 12.39
C TYR A 31 -12.31 -2.76 13.77
N ASP A 32 -13.40 -3.10 14.46
CA ASP A 32 -13.77 -2.58 15.77
C ASP A 32 -13.67 -3.64 16.88
N ASP A 33 -13.17 -4.83 16.57
CA ASP A 33 -12.94 -5.90 17.55
C ASP A 33 -11.73 -5.58 18.46
N GLU A 34 -12.01 -4.87 19.57
CA GLU A 34 -11.03 -4.61 20.63
C GLU A 34 -10.39 -5.88 21.20
N GLY A 35 -11.05 -7.04 21.05
CA GLY A 35 -10.54 -8.36 21.42
C GLY A 35 -9.27 -8.77 20.66
N ARG A 36 -8.91 -8.07 19.58
CA ARG A 36 -7.66 -8.27 18.84
C ARG A 36 -6.45 -7.54 19.42
N LEU A 37 -6.68 -6.52 20.24
CA LEU A 37 -5.59 -5.73 20.82
C LEU A 37 -4.82 -6.52 21.88
N ASN A 38 -3.52 -6.20 21.99
CA ASN A 38 -2.62 -6.73 23.03
C ASN A 38 -2.51 -8.27 23.07
N ASN A 39 -2.94 -8.97 22.01
CA ASN A 39 -2.78 -10.42 21.90
C ASN A 39 -2.70 -10.86 20.44
N ILE A 40 -2.30 -12.12 20.26
CA ILE A 40 -2.07 -12.76 18.95
C ILE A 40 -2.76 -14.12 18.85
N SER A 41 -3.66 -14.42 19.78
CA SER A 41 -4.31 -15.73 19.88
C SER A 41 -5.23 -16.07 18.70
N TRP A 42 -5.66 -15.03 17.98
CA TRP A 42 -6.57 -15.10 16.84
C TRP A 42 -5.85 -15.35 15.50
N CYS A 43 -4.55 -15.05 15.39
CA CYS A 43 -3.80 -15.30 14.16
C CYS A 43 -3.09 -16.66 14.18
N SER A 44 -3.23 -17.42 13.10
CA SER A 44 -2.75 -18.80 12.97
C SER A 44 -1.67 -18.99 11.91
N CYS A 45 -1.05 -17.90 11.42
CA CYS A 45 0.03 -17.99 10.43
C CYS A 45 1.41 -18.23 11.05
N GLY A 46 1.59 -18.00 12.35
CA GLY A 46 2.84 -18.24 13.09
C GLY A 46 3.85 -17.08 13.06
N GLU A 47 3.70 -16.13 12.13
CA GLU A 47 4.57 -14.96 11.98
C GLU A 47 3.75 -13.68 12.20
N TYR A 48 3.52 -13.32 13.48
CA TYR A 48 2.68 -12.20 13.88
C TYR A 48 3.31 -11.37 15.00
N GLN A 49 2.85 -10.12 15.13
CA GLN A 49 3.24 -9.21 16.20
C GLN A 49 1.99 -8.48 16.72
N ILE A 50 2.00 -8.12 18.01
CA ILE A 50 0.98 -7.25 18.59
C ILE A 50 1.06 -5.88 17.91
N MET A 51 -0.07 -5.43 17.36
CA MET A 51 -0.19 -4.13 16.70
C MET A 51 -0.88 -3.10 17.60
N PRO A 52 -0.56 -1.80 17.46
CA PRO A 52 -1.11 -0.76 18.33
C PRO A 52 -2.57 -0.39 18.01
N ALA A 53 -3.08 -0.75 16.83
CA ALA A 53 -4.46 -0.49 16.42
C ALA A 53 -5.18 -1.77 15.97
N VAL A 54 -6.51 -1.82 16.19
CA VAL A 54 -7.36 -2.95 15.78
C VAL A 54 -7.26 -3.17 14.28
N ARG A 55 -7.35 -2.09 13.49
CA ARG A 55 -7.23 -2.13 12.02
C ARG A 55 -5.91 -2.69 11.49
N GLU A 56 -4.86 -2.66 12.30
CA GLU A 56 -3.54 -3.19 11.94
C GLU A 56 -3.39 -4.65 12.41
N SER A 57 -4.28 -5.13 13.28
CA SER A 57 -4.33 -6.49 13.81
C SER A 57 -5.01 -7.43 12.80
N LEU A 58 -4.29 -7.70 11.70
CA LEU A 58 -4.72 -8.56 10.59
C LEU A 58 -3.84 -9.82 10.47
N CYS A 59 -4.46 -10.96 10.20
CA CYS A 59 -3.74 -12.19 9.90
C CYS A 59 -3.75 -12.42 8.39
N CYS A 60 -2.63 -12.82 7.80
CA CYS A 60 -2.54 -13.05 6.35
C CYS A 60 -3.53 -14.12 5.85
N LYS A 61 -3.95 -15.05 6.72
CA LYS A 61 -4.96 -16.08 6.42
C LYS A 61 -6.40 -15.58 6.40
N GLU A 62 -6.68 -14.41 6.98
CA GLU A 62 -8.03 -13.81 6.97
C GLU A 62 -8.29 -13.02 5.68
N ILE A 63 -7.23 -12.69 4.94
CA ILE A 63 -7.31 -11.91 3.71
C ILE A 63 -7.43 -12.87 2.53
N ASN A 64 -8.63 -12.96 1.95
CA ASN A 64 -8.93 -13.90 0.86
C ASN A 64 -7.94 -13.84 -0.31
N GLN A 65 -7.55 -12.64 -0.73
CA GLN A 65 -6.60 -12.43 -1.83
C GLN A 65 -5.20 -12.95 -1.48
N VAL A 66 -4.82 -12.90 -0.21
CA VAL A 66 -3.54 -13.43 0.28
C VAL A 66 -3.60 -14.95 0.34
N GLY A 67 -4.70 -15.53 0.85
CA GLY A 67 -4.93 -16.97 0.79
C GLY A 67 -4.85 -17.52 -0.63
N GLN A 68 -5.52 -16.89 -1.59
CA GLN A 68 -5.43 -17.25 -3.01
C GLN A 68 -3.99 -17.23 -3.53
N LYS A 69 -3.17 -16.24 -3.16
CA LYS A 69 -1.76 -16.20 -3.55
C LYS A 69 -0.95 -17.34 -2.95
N MET A 70 -1.24 -17.73 -1.71
CA MET A 70 -0.58 -18.86 -1.06
C MET A 70 -0.96 -20.19 -1.72
N ASP A 71 -2.23 -20.36 -2.10
CA ASP A 71 -2.75 -21.58 -2.74
C ASP A 71 -2.34 -21.74 -4.22
N ASN A 72 -1.84 -20.68 -4.85
CA ASN A 72 -1.47 -20.67 -6.28
C ASN A 72 -0.14 -21.40 -6.58
N ILE A 73 0.50 -22.02 -5.59
CA ILE A 73 1.73 -22.77 -5.76
C ILE A 73 1.59 -24.18 -5.20
N GLU A 74 2.40 -25.11 -5.71
CA GLU A 74 2.46 -26.50 -5.20
C GLU A 74 3.31 -26.58 -3.93
N ALA A 75 2.96 -25.80 -2.90
CA ALA A 75 3.57 -25.86 -1.58
C ALA A 75 2.53 -25.50 -0.49
N ASP A 76 2.58 -26.22 0.63
CA ASP A 76 1.74 -25.92 1.79
C ASP A 76 2.41 -24.83 2.63
N LEU A 77 1.90 -23.60 2.51
CA LEU A 77 2.46 -22.42 3.19
C LEU A 77 1.64 -22.10 4.45
N ASN A 78 2.33 -21.89 5.56
CA ASN A 78 1.69 -21.43 6.79
C ASN A 78 1.55 -19.91 6.85
N CYS A 79 2.43 -19.17 6.18
CA CYS A 79 2.38 -17.72 6.15
C CYS A 79 2.72 -17.19 4.75
N ILE A 80 2.17 -16.02 4.40
CA ILE A 80 2.49 -15.36 3.12
C ILE A 80 3.99 -15.02 3.01
N THR A 81 4.69 -14.87 4.13
CA THR A 81 6.13 -14.61 4.16
C THR A 81 6.96 -15.79 3.65
N GLU A 82 6.41 -17.01 3.69
CA GLU A 82 7.03 -18.22 3.17
C GLU A 82 6.87 -18.36 1.64
N HIS A 83 5.99 -17.55 1.03
CA HIS A 83 5.80 -17.58 -0.41
C HIS A 83 7.12 -17.22 -1.13
N PRO A 84 7.56 -17.99 -2.14
CA PRO A 84 8.87 -17.81 -2.77
C PRO A 84 9.05 -16.43 -3.43
N GLY A 85 7.95 -15.79 -3.84
CA GLY A 85 7.96 -14.43 -4.36
C GLY A 85 7.94 -13.32 -3.31
N PHE A 86 7.73 -13.62 -2.01
CA PHE A 86 7.57 -12.59 -0.98
C PHE A 86 8.84 -11.76 -0.82
N TYR A 87 9.98 -12.44 -0.68
CA TYR A 87 11.27 -11.73 -0.52
C TYR A 87 11.59 -10.86 -1.74
N SER A 88 11.54 -11.43 -2.95
CA SER A 88 11.93 -10.73 -4.17
C SER A 88 11.02 -9.56 -4.52
N VAL A 89 9.73 -9.63 -4.21
CA VAL A 89 8.76 -8.58 -4.57
C VAL A 89 8.58 -7.55 -3.47
N CYS A 90 8.65 -7.95 -2.20
CA CYS A 90 8.31 -7.07 -1.07
C CYS A 90 9.51 -6.63 -0.23
N LEU A 91 10.64 -7.34 -0.25
CA LEU A 91 11.79 -7.08 0.63
C LEU A 91 13.09 -6.75 -0.12
N ASP A 92 13.22 -7.10 -1.40
CA ASP A 92 14.40 -6.78 -2.20
C ASP A 92 14.44 -5.29 -2.57
N GLN A 93 15.37 -4.56 -1.96
CA GLN A 93 15.52 -3.12 -2.16
C GLN A 93 15.73 -2.71 -3.62
N TRP A 94 16.42 -3.53 -4.43
CA TRP A 94 16.75 -3.19 -5.82
C TRP A 94 15.54 -3.36 -6.73
N VAL A 95 14.73 -4.37 -6.44
CA VAL A 95 13.43 -4.55 -7.10
C VAL A 95 12.50 -3.40 -6.75
N LEU A 96 12.39 -3.06 -5.46
CA LEU A 96 11.54 -1.95 -5.01
C LEU A 96 11.96 -0.60 -5.61
N GLU A 97 13.26 -0.32 -5.69
CA GLU A 97 13.80 0.88 -6.32
C GLU A 97 13.47 0.93 -7.82
N THR A 98 13.60 -0.19 -8.53
CA THR A 98 13.25 -0.29 -9.95
C THR A 98 11.75 -0.05 -10.18
N VAL A 99 10.90 -0.69 -9.38
CA VAL A 99 9.43 -0.51 -9.44
C VAL A 99 9.06 0.94 -9.14
N TYR A 100 9.72 1.58 -8.17
CA TYR A 100 9.52 2.99 -7.84
C TYR A 100 9.87 3.92 -9.01
N PHE A 101 11.01 3.72 -9.68
CA PHE A 101 11.37 4.51 -10.85
C PHE A 101 10.40 4.30 -12.01
N GLN A 102 9.94 3.07 -12.23
CA GLN A 102 8.92 2.79 -13.24
C GLN A 102 7.60 3.49 -12.91
N TYR A 103 7.13 3.38 -11.67
CA TYR A 103 5.93 4.06 -11.19
C TYR A 103 6.04 5.58 -11.37
N ARG A 104 7.17 6.19 -11.00
CA ARG A 104 7.40 7.63 -11.21
C ARG A 104 7.44 8.04 -12.67
N GLN A 105 7.94 7.21 -13.57
CA GLN A 105 7.90 7.51 -15.00
C GLN A 105 6.47 7.49 -15.54
N GLN A 106 5.66 6.54 -15.08
CA GLN A 106 4.28 6.36 -15.50
C GLN A 106 3.32 7.40 -14.90
N TYR A 107 3.53 7.78 -13.64
CA TYR A 107 2.57 8.58 -12.86
C TYR A 107 3.18 9.85 -12.22
N GLY A 108 4.51 10.00 -12.21
CA GLY A 108 5.22 11.04 -11.44
C GLY A 108 5.40 12.40 -12.12
N GLN A 109 4.87 12.62 -13.33
CA GLN A 109 4.97 13.90 -14.05
C GLN A 109 4.09 15.03 -13.47
N GLY A 110 3.41 14.80 -12.35
CA GLY A 110 2.58 15.79 -11.64
C GLY A 110 3.25 16.56 -10.50
N ARG A 111 4.57 16.42 -10.24
CA ARG A 111 5.24 17.01 -9.05
C ARG A 111 6.56 17.75 -9.34
N HIS A 112 6.53 18.78 -10.18
CA HIS A 112 7.58 19.81 -10.25
C HIS A 112 6.95 21.14 -9.75
N ASN A 113 7.37 21.87 -8.73
CA ASN A 113 8.49 21.86 -7.79
C ASN A 113 8.02 22.67 -6.55
N ALA A 114 8.25 22.20 -5.32
CA ALA A 114 7.98 22.97 -4.10
C ALA A 114 9.20 22.92 -3.16
N THR A 115 10.20 23.73 -3.47
CA THR A 115 11.24 24.29 -2.57
C THR A 115 12.08 25.19 -3.49
N GLU A 116 12.29 26.48 -3.25
CA GLU A 116 12.71 27.15 -2.01
C GLU A 116 11.99 28.51 -1.85
N ASN A 117 11.43 28.75 -0.66
CA ASN A 117 10.98 30.08 -0.21
C ASN A 117 12.15 30.79 0.49
N GLN A 118 12.35 32.07 0.17
CA GLN A 118 12.83 33.08 1.12
C GLN A 118 11.62 33.68 1.84
#